data_AF-A0A195E0P8-F1
#
_entry.id   AF-A0A195E0P8-F1
#
_cell.length_a   1.000
_cell.length_b   1.000
_cell.length_c   1.000
_cell.angle_alpha   90.00
_cell.angle_beta   90.00
_cell.angle_gamma   90.00
#
_symmetry.space_group_name_H-M   'P 1'
#
loop_
_entity.id
_entity.type
_entity.pdbx_description
1 polymer ?
#
loop_
_entity_poly.entity_id
_entity_poly.type
_entity_poly.pdbx_seq_one_letter_code
_entity_poly.pdbx_strand_id
1 'polypeptide(L)'
;MVVTVAYVRQQLSNLAHSGGSHKDQAEKYVFRYRATLDSILLSSGEELVDALKTFIEAIVNENVSLVISRQVLTDVSSRLLFLPDEISKAVSHYTLDKVQPRVISFEEQVASIRQHLADIYERNQNWREAANVLVGIPLETGQKQYTVDYKLETYLKIARLYLEDDDPVQAEAFINRASLLQAESKNEQLQIYYKVCYARVLDYRRKFIEAAQRYNELSYRSIIHEDERMTALRNALICTVLASAGKSRETLPTWDKQIQSLCYQVNQIIEKIAQTEPEWIAKAMDDQMVH
;
A
#
# COMPACT_ATOMS: atom_id res chain seq x y z
N MET A 1 22.70 -25.41 18.71
CA MET A 1 22.29 -26.82 18.51
C MET A 1 21.56 -26.86 17.19
N VAL A 2 22.04 -27.61 16.20
CA VAL A 2 21.36 -27.69 14.88
C VAL A 2 20.09 -28.51 15.08
N VAL A 3 18.93 -27.87 14.95
CA VAL A 3 17.65 -28.57 14.99
C VAL A 3 17.43 -29.20 13.62
N THR A 4 17.56 -30.52 13.55
CA THR A 4 17.36 -31.25 12.29
C THR A 4 15.87 -31.40 11.99
N VAL A 5 15.51 -31.51 10.71
CA VAL A 5 14.13 -31.77 10.27
C VAL A 5 13.54 -33.02 10.94
N ALA A 6 14.36 -34.03 11.21
CA ALA A 6 13.95 -35.25 11.91
C ALA A 6 13.52 -34.97 13.37
N TYR A 7 14.23 -34.09 14.08
CA TYR A 7 13.84 -33.67 15.43
C TYR A 7 12.53 -32.90 15.43
N VAL A 8 12.34 -32.00 14.46
CA VAL A 8 11.08 -31.26 14.28
C VAL A 8 9.91 -32.22 14.03
N ARG A 9 10.06 -33.20 13.12
CA ARG A 9 9.04 -34.23 12.88
C ARG A 9 8.71 -35.04 14.13
N GLN A 10 9.71 -35.42 14.92
CA GLN A 10 9.51 -36.19 16.14
C GLN A 10 8.74 -35.39 17.20
N GLN A 11 9.08 -34.12 17.42
CA GLN A 11 8.36 -33.25 18.35
C GLN A 11 6.91 -33.03 17.90
N LEU A 12 6.69 -32.79 16.61
CA LEU A 12 5.35 -32.58 16.03
C LEU A 12 4.48 -33.85 16.11
N SER A 13 5.05 -35.02 15.84
CA SER A 13 4.37 -36.32 15.98
C SER A 13 3.93 -36.59 17.42
N ASN A 14 4.77 -36.24 18.40
CA ASN A 14 4.45 -36.37 19.82
C ASN A 14 3.30 -35.44 20.23
N LEU A 15 3.16 -34.28 19.59
CA LEU A 15 2.08 -33.32 19.84
C LEU A 15 0.74 -33.76 19.22
N ALA A 16 0.76 -34.45 18.08
CA ALA A 16 -0.45 -34.92 17.42
C ALA A 16 -1.23 -35.99 18.22
N HIS A 17 -0.56 -36.72 19.13
CA HIS A 17 -1.13 -37.89 19.82
C HIS A 17 -1.56 -37.66 21.27
N SER A 18 -1.33 -36.49 21.88
CA SER A 18 -1.76 -36.25 23.27
C SER A 18 -3.25 -35.86 23.32
N GLY A 19 -4.17 -36.81 23.39
CA GLY A 19 -5.61 -36.54 23.57
C GLY A 19 -5.94 -36.03 24.99
N GLY A 20 -6.59 -34.87 25.12
CA GLY A 20 -7.10 -34.34 26.39
C GLY A 20 -7.89 -33.01 26.25
N SER A 21 -8.52 -32.55 27.34
CA SER A 21 -9.59 -31.53 27.43
C SER A 21 -9.32 -30.17 26.74
N HIS A 22 -10.36 -29.59 26.12
CA HIS A 22 -10.29 -28.67 24.97
C HIS A 22 -9.72 -27.24 25.15
N LYS A 23 -9.70 -26.61 26.33
CA LYS A 23 -9.31 -25.19 26.47
C LYS A 23 -7.86 -24.99 26.96
N ASP A 24 -7.52 -25.47 28.16
CA ASP A 24 -6.15 -25.41 28.71
C ASP A 24 -5.14 -26.16 27.83
N GLN A 25 -5.61 -27.18 27.12
CA GLN A 25 -4.78 -27.94 26.21
C GLN A 25 -4.47 -27.18 24.92
N ALA A 26 -5.39 -26.37 24.41
CA ALA A 26 -5.13 -25.55 23.22
C ALA A 26 -4.02 -24.53 23.49
N GLU A 27 -4.05 -23.86 24.65
CA GLU A 27 -2.98 -22.94 25.07
C GLU A 27 -1.64 -23.66 25.27
N LYS A 28 -1.66 -24.83 25.93
CA LYS A 28 -0.46 -25.66 26.11
C LYS A 28 0.12 -26.14 24.77
N TYR A 29 -0.73 -26.47 23.81
CA TYR A 29 -0.31 -26.83 22.47
C TYR A 29 0.29 -25.66 21.72
N VAL A 30 -0.39 -24.52 21.69
CA VAL A 30 0.14 -23.28 21.09
C VAL A 30 1.49 -22.94 21.70
N PHE A 31 1.65 -23.02 23.02
CA PHE A 31 2.93 -22.79 23.69
C PHE A 31 4.03 -23.77 23.22
N ARG A 32 3.72 -25.06 23.06
CA ARG A 32 4.69 -26.06 22.56
C ARG A 32 5.03 -25.86 21.08
N TYR A 33 4.05 -25.49 20.25
CA TYR A 33 4.29 -25.13 18.85
C TYR A 33 5.17 -23.88 18.75
N ARG A 34 4.93 -22.86 19.59
CA ARG A 34 5.78 -21.66 19.69
C ARG A 34 7.20 -22.00 20.12
N ALA A 35 7.37 -22.81 21.17
CA ALA A 35 8.69 -23.25 21.61
C ALA A 35 9.45 -24.02 20.52
N THR A 36 8.74 -24.83 19.73
CA THR A 36 9.30 -25.54 18.58
C THR A 36 9.69 -24.57 17.47
N LEU A 37 8.84 -23.58 17.17
CA LEU A 37 9.13 -22.52 16.20
C LEU A 37 10.36 -21.70 16.61
N ASP A 38 10.41 -21.24 17.86
CA ASP A 38 11.55 -20.49 18.40
C ASP A 38 12.83 -21.34 18.37
N SER A 39 12.73 -22.64 18.67
CA SER A 39 13.86 -23.57 18.53
C SER A 39 14.34 -23.69 17.08
N ILE A 40 13.43 -23.73 16.10
CA ILE A 40 13.77 -23.76 14.67
C ILE A 40 14.46 -22.46 14.26
N LEU A 41 13.95 -21.31 14.70
CA LEU A 41 14.53 -19.99 14.38
C LEU A 41 15.91 -19.78 15.00
N LEU A 42 16.21 -20.42 16.14
CA LEU A 42 17.53 -20.42 16.76
C LEU A 42 18.55 -21.30 16.02
N SER A 43 18.09 -22.25 15.22
CA SER A 43 18.93 -23.04 14.32
C SER A 43 19.12 -22.33 12.99
N SER A 44 20.23 -21.61 12.85
CA SER A 44 20.66 -20.99 11.60
C SER A 44 21.43 -21.99 10.74
N GLY A 45 20.87 -22.34 9.57
CA GLY A 45 21.50 -23.23 8.58
C GLY A 45 20.63 -23.42 7.33
N GLU A 46 21.16 -24.08 6.30
CA GLU A 46 20.44 -24.34 5.02
C GLU A 46 19.14 -25.15 5.23
N GLU A 47 19.06 -25.96 6.29
CA GLU A 47 17.87 -26.75 6.65
C GLU A 47 16.73 -25.93 7.27
N LEU A 48 16.92 -24.63 7.56
CA LEU A 48 15.91 -23.78 8.21
C LEU A 48 14.61 -23.71 7.40
N VAL A 49 14.73 -23.55 6.09
CA VAL A 49 13.57 -23.49 5.18
C VAL A 49 12.79 -24.80 5.23
N ASP A 50 13.47 -25.94 5.20
CA ASP A 50 12.83 -27.25 5.19
C ASP A 50 12.23 -27.63 6.55
N ALA A 51 12.85 -27.17 7.65
CA ALA A 51 12.28 -27.26 8.99
C ALA A 51 10.98 -26.45 9.11
N LEU A 52 10.96 -25.20 8.60
CA LEU A 52 9.76 -24.36 8.58
C LEU A 52 8.66 -24.96 7.68
N LYS A 53 9.00 -25.47 6.50
CA LYS A 53 8.05 -26.18 5.63
C LYS A 53 7.42 -27.38 6.33
N THR A 54 8.24 -28.19 7.00
CA THR A 54 7.77 -29.35 7.77
C THR A 54 6.86 -28.93 8.93
N PHE A 55 7.19 -27.82 9.60
CA PHE A 55 6.36 -27.25 10.66
C PHE A 55 4.98 -26.81 10.13
N ILE A 56 4.93 -26.14 8.98
CA ILE A 56 3.69 -25.74 8.32
C ILE A 56 2.83 -26.95 7.95
N GLU A 57 3.42 -28.01 7.40
CA GLU A 57 2.67 -29.24 7.06
C GLU A 57 1.98 -29.86 8.28
N ALA A 58 2.65 -29.85 9.43
CA ALA A 58 2.07 -30.38 10.66
C ALA A 58 0.90 -29.51 11.16
N ILE A 59 0.98 -28.19 11.01
CA ILE A 59 -0.06 -27.27 11.49
C ILE A 59 -1.30 -27.29 10.60
N VAL A 60 -1.11 -27.41 9.29
CA VAL A 60 -2.21 -27.39 8.31
C VAL A 60 -2.92 -28.76 8.23
N ASN A 61 -2.34 -29.80 8.84
CA ASN A 61 -2.93 -31.12 8.94
C ASN A 61 -4.35 -31.08 9.55
N GLU A 62 -5.26 -31.88 9.01
CA GLU A 62 -6.66 -31.97 9.45
C GLU A 62 -6.81 -32.48 10.89
N ASN A 63 -5.82 -33.23 11.38
CA ASN A 63 -5.80 -33.74 12.75
C ASN A 63 -5.58 -32.63 13.80
N VAL A 64 -5.15 -31.43 13.39
CA VAL A 64 -4.94 -30.29 14.29
C VAL A 64 -6.18 -29.39 14.29
N SER A 65 -6.62 -29.01 15.49
CA SER A 65 -7.75 -28.09 15.67
C SER A 65 -7.49 -26.74 14.99
N LEU A 66 -8.49 -26.24 14.25
CA LEU A 66 -8.44 -24.94 13.57
C LEU A 66 -8.08 -23.78 14.49
N VAL A 67 -8.50 -23.82 15.76
CA VAL A 67 -8.18 -22.76 16.73
C VAL A 67 -6.68 -22.68 16.97
N ILE A 68 -6.03 -23.84 17.14
CA ILE A 68 -4.57 -23.93 17.34
C ILE A 68 -3.88 -23.55 16.02
N SER A 69 -4.31 -24.13 14.89
CA SER A 69 -3.68 -23.86 13.61
C SER A 69 -3.72 -22.39 13.22
N ARG A 70 -4.85 -21.69 13.43
CA ARG A 70 -4.98 -20.24 13.17
C ARG A 70 -4.03 -19.44 14.05
N GLN A 71 -4.01 -19.70 15.35
CA GLN A 71 -3.14 -18.97 16.29
C GLN A 71 -1.66 -19.14 15.93
N VAL A 72 -1.24 -20.38 15.69
CA VAL A 72 0.16 -20.68 15.36
C VAL A 72 0.54 -20.14 13.98
N LEU A 73 -0.35 -20.19 12.97
CA LEU A 73 -0.08 -19.58 11.66
C LEU A 73 0.01 -18.05 11.74
N THR A 74 -0.78 -17.39 12.58
CA THR A 74 -0.62 -15.95 12.86
C THR A 74 0.74 -15.66 13.52
N ASP A 75 1.19 -16.52 14.43
CA ASP A 75 2.52 -16.36 15.03
C ASP A 75 3.62 -16.57 13.97
N VAL A 76 3.48 -17.58 13.09
CA VAL A 76 4.39 -17.81 11.97
C VAL A 76 4.44 -16.59 11.06
N SER A 77 3.30 -16.03 10.64
CA SER A 77 3.30 -14.83 9.78
C SER A 77 3.99 -13.64 10.45
N SER A 78 3.85 -13.47 11.76
CA SER A 78 4.58 -12.44 12.50
C SER A 78 6.10 -12.67 12.54
N ARG A 79 6.54 -13.93 12.64
CA ARG A 79 7.98 -14.28 12.64
C ARG A 79 8.62 -14.15 11.25
N LEU A 80 7.86 -14.41 10.19
CA LEU A 80 8.32 -14.25 8.80
C LEU A 80 8.74 -12.80 8.50
N LEU A 81 8.17 -11.80 9.19
CA LEU A 81 8.54 -10.38 9.03
C LEU A 81 9.99 -10.07 9.44
N PHE A 82 10.58 -10.89 10.30
CA PHE A 82 11.94 -10.68 10.82
C PHE A 82 12.99 -11.56 10.13
N LEU A 83 12.55 -12.49 9.27
CA LEU A 83 13.43 -13.37 8.53
C LEU A 83 13.95 -12.70 7.25
N PRO A 84 15.12 -13.12 6.72
CA PRO A 84 15.61 -12.65 5.44
C PRO A 84 14.60 -12.88 4.31
N ASP A 85 14.53 -11.94 3.38
CA ASP A 85 13.53 -11.91 2.31
C ASP A 85 13.47 -13.21 1.48
N GLU A 86 14.62 -13.81 1.16
CA GLU A 86 14.69 -15.09 0.41
C GLU A 86 14.02 -16.26 1.16
N ILE A 87 14.31 -16.39 2.45
CA ILE A 87 13.73 -17.44 3.30
C ILE A 87 12.23 -17.18 3.48
N SER A 88 11.88 -15.93 3.82
CA SER A 88 10.50 -15.55 4.06
C SER A 88 9.64 -15.74 2.80
N LYS A 89 10.16 -15.38 1.62
CA LYS A 89 9.47 -15.59 0.34
C LYS A 89 9.24 -17.07 0.06
N ALA A 90 10.24 -17.92 0.21
CA ALA A 90 10.13 -19.36 -0.01
C ALA A 90 9.10 -20.02 0.93
N VAL A 91 9.13 -19.64 2.21
CA VAL A 91 8.20 -20.17 3.22
C VAL A 91 6.78 -19.63 3.03
N SER A 92 6.60 -18.36 2.66
CA SER A 92 5.29 -17.78 2.35
C SER A 92 4.61 -18.47 1.18
N HIS A 93 5.32 -18.70 0.06
CA HIS A 93 4.77 -19.45 -1.08
C HIS A 93 4.35 -20.86 -0.69
N TYR A 94 5.23 -21.58 0.01
CA TYR A 94 4.92 -22.91 0.50
C TYR A 94 3.70 -22.94 1.42
N THR A 95 3.57 -21.94 2.30
CA THR A 95 2.43 -21.83 3.20
C THR A 95 1.13 -21.63 2.43
N LEU A 96 1.13 -20.74 1.43
CA LEU A 96 -0.05 -20.48 0.60
C LEU A 96 -0.48 -21.74 -0.16
N ASP A 97 0.46 -22.49 -0.74
CA ASP A 97 0.17 -23.74 -1.45
C ASP A 97 -0.44 -24.81 -0.54
N LYS A 98 0.10 -24.98 0.68
CA LYS A 98 -0.40 -25.97 1.63
C LYS A 98 -1.75 -25.59 2.24
N VAL A 99 -1.98 -24.30 2.43
CA VAL A 99 -3.25 -23.78 2.98
C VAL A 99 -4.36 -23.77 1.91
N GLN A 100 -4.01 -23.75 0.62
CA GLN A 100 -4.97 -23.64 -0.50
C GLN A 100 -6.19 -24.58 -0.43
N PRO A 101 -6.07 -25.89 -0.10
CA PRO A 101 -7.22 -26.79 0.01
C PRO A 101 -8.23 -26.38 1.09
N ARG A 102 -7.77 -25.65 2.11
CA ARG A 102 -8.56 -25.18 3.26
C ARG A 102 -8.56 -23.65 3.36
N VAL A 103 -8.37 -22.95 2.23
CA VAL A 103 -8.16 -21.48 2.18
C VAL A 103 -9.25 -20.69 2.91
N ILE A 104 -10.51 -21.13 2.81
CA ILE A 104 -11.66 -20.49 3.48
C ILE A 104 -11.49 -20.51 5.02
N SER A 105 -10.89 -21.58 5.56
CA SER A 105 -10.66 -21.69 7.01
C SER A 105 -9.53 -20.80 7.53
N PHE A 106 -8.64 -20.34 6.66
CA PHE A 106 -7.41 -19.61 7.00
C PHE A 106 -7.32 -18.26 6.30
N GLU A 107 -8.47 -17.68 5.94
CA GLU A 107 -8.55 -16.45 5.13
C GLU A 107 -7.76 -15.28 5.71
N GLU A 108 -7.81 -15.09 7.04
CA GLU A 108 -7.05 -14.07 7.74
C GLU A 108 -5.53 -14.28 7.64
N GLN A 109 -5.07 -15.51 7.88
CA GLN A 109 -3.65 -15.86 7.82
C GLN A 109 -3.14 -15.72 6.39
N VAL A 110 -3.93 -16.15 5.40
CA VAL A 110 -3.61 -16.02 3.97
C VAL A 110 -3.50 -14.56 3.57
N ALA A 111 -4.43 -13.69 4.01
CA ALA A 111 -4.34 -12.27 3.74
C ALA A 111 -3.08 -11.64 4.36
N SER A 112 -2.75 -11.98 5.61
CA SER A 112 -1.52 -11.51 6.27
C SER A 112 -0.24 -11.95 5.55
N ILE A 113 -0.16 -13.22 5.14
CA ILE A 113 0.99 -13.75 4.41
C ILE A 113 1.12 -13.10 3.02
N ARG A 114 -0.01 -12.89 2.32
CA ARG A 114 -0.02 -12.20 1.01
C ARG A 114 0.44 -10.75 1.13
N GLN A 115 0.02 -10.01 2.16
CA GLN A 115 0.49 -8.64 2.40
C GLN A 115 2.01 -8.60 2.58
N HIS A 116 2.56 -9.45 3.45
CA HIS A 116 4.02 -9.54 3.65
C HIS A 116 4.77 -9.96 2.38
N LEU A 117 4.25 -10.94 1.65
CA LEU A 117 4.85 -11.39 0.40
C LEU A 117 4.86 -10.27 -0.66
N ALA A 118 3.80 -9.46 -0.73
CA ALA A 118 3.77 -8.29 -1.59
C ALA A 118 4.80 -7.24 -1.18
N ASP A 119 5.03 -7.01 0.11
CA ASP A 119 6.08 -6.10 0.60
C ASP A 119 7.48 -6.57 0.20
N ILE A 120 7.75 -7.88 0.25
CA ILE A 120 9.02 -8.46 -0.21
C ILE A 120 9.21 -8.22 -1.72
N TYR A 121 8.16 -8.45 -2.51
CA TYR A 121 8.22 -8.21 -3.96
C TYR A 121 8.37 -6.73 -4.29
N GLU A 122 7.73 -5.83 -3.54
CA GLU A 122 7.86 -4.38 -3.69
C GLU A 122 9.30 -3.92 -3.41
N ARG A 123 9.94 -4.43 -2.32
CA ARG A 123 11.36 -4.14 -2.02
C ARG A 123 12.30 -4.61 -3.12
N ASN A 124 11.98 -5.74 -3.75
CA ASN A 124 12.76 -6.32 -4.83
C ASN A 124 12.42 -5.73 -6.23
N GLN A 125 11.59 -4.68 -6.30
CA GLN A 125 11.15 -4.03 -7.55
C GLN A 125 10.40 -4.97 -8.52
N ASN A 126 9.84 -6.07 -8.01
CA ASN A 126 9.00 -6.98 -8.78
C ASN A 126 7.53 -6.54 -8.65
N TRP A 127 7.19 -5.45 -9.32
CA TRP A 127 5.91 -4.76 -9.18
C TRP A 127 4.71 -5.63 -9.56
N ARG A 128 4.81 -6.36 -10.68
CA ARG A 128 3.76 -7.24 -11.18
C ARG A 128 3.42 -8.37 -10.21
N GLU A 129 4.44 -9.04 -9.69
CA GLU A 129 4.27 -10.11 -8.70
C GLU A 129 3.69 -9.58 -7.40
N ALA A 130 4.15 -8.42 -6.92
CA ALA A 130 3.58 -7.77 -5.74
C ALA A 130 2.08 -7.50 -5.92
N ALA A 131 1.67 -6.95 -7.07
CA ALA A 131 0.27 -6.69 -7.39
C ALA A 131 -0.55 -7.99 -7.44
N ASN A 132 -0.07 -9.02 -8.15
CA ASN A 132 -0.75 -10.30 -8.28
C ASN A 132 -0.98 -11.00 -6.93
N VAL A 133 -0.02 -10.90 -6.01
CA VAL A 133 -0.16 -11.47 -4.67
C VAL A 133 -1.30 -10.80 -3.90
N LEU A 134 -1.39 -9.47 -3.96
CA LEU A 134 -2.45 -8.69 -3.29
C LEU A 134 -3.83 -8.89 -3.95
N VAL A 135 -3.88 -9.02 -5.27
CA VAL A 135 -5.14 -9.34 -6.01
C VAL A 135 -5.72 -10.68 -5.57
N GLY A 136 -4.88 -11.61 -5.13
CA GLY A 136 -5.30 -12.90 -4.57
C GLY A 136 -5.98 -12.83 -3.20
N ILE A 137 -6.06 -11.66 -2.56
CA ILE A 137 -6.79 -11.48 -1.28
C ILE A 137 -8.30 -11.31 -1.59
N PRO A 138 -9.19 -12.16 -1.06
CA PRO A 138 -10.63 -12.10 -1.32
C PRO A 138 -11.30 -10.97 -0.55
N LEU A 139 -11.09 -9.71 -0.95
CA LEU A 139 -11.59 -8.52 -0.26
C LEU A 139 -13.13 -8.41 -0.23
N GLU A 140 -13.82 -8.91 -1.27
CA GLU A 140 -15.29 -8.85 -1.39
C GLU A 140 -15.98 -10.22 -1.33
N THR A 141 -15.28 -11.28 -1.75
CA THR A 141 -15.84 -12.63 -1.92
C THR A 141 -15.56 -13.54 -0.72
N GLY A 142 -14.78 -13.07 0.25
CA GLY A 142 -14.39 -13.80 1.43
C GLY A 142 -15.47 -13.89 2.51
N GLN A 143 -15.28 -14.79 3.48
CA GLN A 143 -16.11 -14.83 4.69
C GLN A 143 -15.71 -13.74 5.69
N LYS A 144 -14.46 -13.25 5.63
CA LYS A 144 -13.98 -12.21 6.52
C LYS A 144 -14.45 -10.85 6.04
N GLN A 145 -15.11 -10.11 6.93
CA GLN A 145 -15.47 -8.73 6.66
C GLN A 145 -14.30 -7.80 6.99
N TYR A 146 -13.63 -7.31 5.94
CA TYR A 146 -12.58 -6.31 6.06
C TYR A 146 -13.16 -4.91 6.26
N THR A 147 -12.41 -4.04 6.95
CA THR A 147 -12.78 -2.63 7.09
C THR A 147 -12.68 -1.92 5.74
N VAL A 148 -13.49 -0.88 5.54
CA VAL A 148 -13.46 -0.05 4.33
C VAL A 148 -12.05 0.50 4.09
N ASP A 149 -11.40 1.01 5.14
CA ASP A 149 -10.05 1.56 5.05
C ASP A 149 -9.01 0.52 4.59
N TYR A 150 -9.07 -0.71 5.11
CA TYR A 150 -8.15 -1.78 4.68
C TYR A 150 -8.35 -2.17 3.21
N LYS A 151 -9.60 -2.27 2.77
CA LYS A 151 -9.92 -2.54 1.35
C LYS A 151 -9.40 -1.42 0.45
N LEU A 152 -9.66 -0.17 0.85
CA LEU A 152 -9.23 1.01 0.11
C LEU A 152 -7.70 1.07 0.01
N GLU A 153 -6.99 0.92 1.12
CA GLU A 153 -5.53 0.87 1.16
C GLU A 153 -4.96 -0.23 0.24
N THR A 154 -5.55 -1.42 0.29
CA THR A 154 -5.11 -2.54 -0.56
C THR A 154 -5.34 -2.24 -2.04
N TYR A 155 -6.50 -1.70 -2.43
CA TYR A 155 -6.75 -1.31 -3.83
C TYR A 155 -5.83 -0.19 -4.31
N LEU A 156 -5.56 0.81 -3.47
CA LEU A 156 -4.62 1.89 -3.80
C LEU A 156 -3.20 1.34 -4.01
N LYS A 157 -2.77 0.42 -3.15
CA LYS A 157 -1.47 -0.25 -3.29
C LYS A 157 -1.39 -1.05 -4.58
N ILE A 158 -2.41 -1.84 -4.90
CA ILE A 158 -2.47 -2.59 -6.18
C ILE A 158 -2.39 -1.64 -7.37
N ALA A 159 -3.17 -0.55 -7.38
CA ALA A 159 -3.14 0.42 -8.47
C ALA A 159 -1.77 1.09 -8.63
N ARG A 160 -1.11 1.45 -7.52
CA ARG A 160 0.26 1.98 -7.54
C ARG A 160 1.24 0.97 -8.14
N LEU A 161 1.21 -0.29 -7.70
CA LEU A 161 2.11 -1.33 -8.20
C LEU A 161 1.96 -1.55 -9.71
N TYR A 162 0.72 -1.57 -10.23
CA TYR A 162 0.51 -1.66 -11.68
C TYR A 162 0.98 -0.42 -12.46
N LEU A 163 0.94 0.78 -11.85
CA LEU A 163 1.52 1.97 -12.47
C LEU A 163 3.04 1.91 -12.55
N GLU A 164 3.72 1.41 -11.52
CA GLU A 164 5.18 1.23 -11.54
C GLU A 164 5.62 0.11 -12.52
N ASP A 165 4.70 -0.78 -12.89
CA ASP A 165 4.86 -1.84 -13.89
C ASP A 165 4.44 -1.42 -15.33
N ASP A 166 4.17 -0.13 -15.56
CA ASP A 166 3.69 0.43 -16.83
C ASP A 166 2.38 -0.20 -17.37
N ASP A 167 1.53 -0.76 -16.49
CA ASP A 167 0.19 -1.27 -16.83
C ASP A 167 -0.92 -0.35 -16.28
N PRO A 168 -1.22 0.76 -16.98
CA PRO A 168 -2.25 1.69 -16.53
C PRO A 168 -3.66 1.14 -16.70
N VAL A 169 -3.86 0.07 -17.49
CA VAL A 169 -5.18 -0.54 -17.70
C VAL A 169 -5.60 -1.28 -16.44
N GLN A 170 -4.71 -2.10 -15.88
CA GLN A 170 -4.98 -2.77 -14.61
C GLN A 170 -5.08 -1.76 -13.47
N ALA A 171 -4.20 -0.75 -13.43
CA ALA A 171 -4.30 0.31 -12.43
C ALA A 171 -5.67 1.03 -12.47
N GLU A 172 -6.20 1.33 -13.66
CA GLU A 172 -7.53 1.92 -13.86
C GLU A 172 -8.66 1.00 -13.34
N ALA A 173 -8.55 -0.31 -13.53
CA ALA A 173 -9.55 -1.25 -13.03
C ALA A 173 -9.63 -1.24 -11.48
N PHE A 174 -8.48 -1.24 -10.80
CA PHE A 174 -8.44 -1.27 -9.33
C PHE A 174 -8.75 0.08 -8.70
N ILE A 175 -8.32 1.20 -9.30
CA ILE A 175 -8.69 2.53 -8.78
C ILE A 175 -10.19 2.80 -8.93
N ASN A 176 -10.84 2.27 -9.96
CA ASN A 176 -12.30 2.36 -10.09
C ASN A 176 -13.03 1.57 -9.00
N ARG A 177 -12.48 0.44 -8.54
CA ARG A 177 -13.02 -0.28 -7.37
C ARG A 177 -12.85 0.55 -6.09
N ALA A 178 -11.69 1.19 -5.91
CA ALA A 178 -11.44 2.10 -4.80
C ALA A 178 -12.40 3.32 -4.80
N SER A 179 -12.84 3.79 -5.97
CA SER A 179 -13.77 4.92 -6.10
C SER A 179 -15.11 4.69 -5.40
N LEU A 180 -15.56 3.43 -5.33
CA LEU A 180 -16.80 3.03 -4.67
C LEU A 180 -16.69 3.12 -3.14
N LEU A 181 -15.48 2.95 -2.60
CA LEU A 181 -15.22 2.86 -1.16
C LEU A 181 -14.73 4.17 -0.53
N GLN A 182 -14.15 5.08 -1.33
CA GLN A 182 -13.52 6.29 -0.80
C GLN A 182 -14.49 7.21 -0.02
N ALA A 183 -15.77 7.24 -0.42
CA ALA A 183 -16.79 8.07 0.24
C ALA A 183 -17.23 7.51 1.60
N GLU A 184 -17.03 6.21 1.82
CA GLU A 184 -17.38 5.52 3.07
C GLU A 184 -16.24 5.57 4.09
N SER A 185 -15.00 5.79 3.63
CA SER A 185 -13.83 5.96 4.50
C SER A 185 -13.92 7.28 5.27
N LYS A 186 -13.68 7.23 6.58
CA LYS A 186 -13.60 8.42 7.45
C LYS A 186 -12.21 9.03 7.48
N ASN A 187 -11.23 8.36 6.87
CA ASN A 187 -9.83 8.78 6.90
C ASN A 187 -9.55 9.76 5.76
N GLU A 188 -9.47 11.05 6.09
CA GLU A 188 -9.21 12.11 5.12
C GLU A 188 -7.86 11.93 4.39
N GLN A 189 -6.83 11.41 5.06
CA GLN A 189 -5.53 11.16 4.43
C GLN A 189 -5.65 10.09 3.34
N LEU A 190 -6.39 9.01 3.61
CA LEU A 190 -6.60 7.93 2.64
C LEU A 190 -7.43 8.40 1.44
N GLN A 191 -8.42 9.27 1.66
CA GLN A 191 -9.15 9.93 0.58
C GLN A 191 -8.24 10.81 -0.30
N ILE A 192 -7.27 11.52 0.31
CA ILE A 192 -6.28 12.31 -0.44
C ILE A 192 -5.38 11.38 -1.27
N TYR A 193 -4.86 10.30 -0.67
CA TYR A 193 -4.05 9.33 -1.39
C TYR A 193 -4.79 8.71 -2.57
N TYR A 194 -6.08 8.40 -2.40
CA TYR A 194 -6.95 7.98 -3.50
C TYR A 194 -6.99 9.02 -4.62
N LYS A 195 -7.21 10.30 -4.31
CA LYS A 195 -7.30 11.36 -5.33
C LYS A 195 -5.99 11.55 -6.09
N VAL A 196 -4.86 11.50 -5.39
CA VAL A 196 -3.52 11.58 -6.00
C VAL A 196 -3.28 10.37 -6.92
N CYS A 197 -3.57 9.17 -6.44
CA CYS A 197 -3.44 7.94 -7.22
C CYS A 197 -4.34 7.95 -8.47
N TYR A 198 -5.59 8.39 -8.32
CA TYR A 198 -6.53 8.50 -9.45
C TYR A 198 -6.06 9.51 -10.51
N ALA A 199 -5.55 10.67 -10.09
CA ALA A 199 -4.96 11.64 -11.02
C ALA A 199 -3.76 11.06 -11.78
N ARG A 200 -2.87 10.32 -11.10
CA ARG A 200 -1.75 9.60 -11.72
C ARG A 200 -2.23 8.55 -12.73
N VAL A 201 -3.24 7.76 -12.40
CA VAL A 201 -3.78 6.75 -13.34
C VAL A 201 -4.31 7.43 -14.61
N LEU A 202 -5.07 8.53 -14.47
CA LEU A 202 -5.60 9.26 -15.64
C LEU A 202 -4.49 9.83 -16.53
N ASP A 203 -3.42 10.33 -15.91
CA ASP A 203 -2.21 10.83 -16.60
C ASP A 203 -1.57 9.73 -17.47
N TYR A 204 -1.31 8.55 -16.88
CA TYR A 204 -0.75 7.40 -17.61
C TYR A 204 -1.71 6.85 -18.68
N ARG A 205 -3.03 7.00 -18.49
CA ARG A 205 -4.05 6.66 -19.49
C ARG A 205 -4.19 7.71 -20.61
N ARG A 206 -3.38 8.78 -20.58
CA ARG A 206 -3.40 9.92 -21.52
C ARG A 206 -4.72 10.70 -21.50
N LYS A 207 -5.50 10.60 -20.42
CA LYS A 207 -6.71 11.40 -20.17
C LYS A 207 -6.31 12.74 -19.55
N PHE A 208 -5.46 13.49 -20.26
CA PHE A 208 -4.74 14.63 -19.69
C PHE A 208 -5.63 15.76 -19.17
N ILE A 209 -6.77 16.05 -19.81
CA ILE A 209 -7.70 17.08 -19.31
C ILE A 209 -8.30 16.68 -17.95
N GLU A 210 -8.74 15.43 -17.83
CA GLU A 210 -9.31 14.91 -16.58
C GLU A 210 -8.24 14.85 -15.48
N ALA A 211 -7.02 14.39 -15.83
CA ALA A 211 -5.88 14.39 -14.91
C ALA A 211 -5.54 15.82 -14.43
N ALA A 212 -5.49 16.80 -15.35
CA ALA A 212 -5.20 18.18 -15.04
C ALA A 212 -6.22 18.81 -14.08
N GLN A 213 -7.52 18.55 -14.29
CA GLN A 213 -8.57 18.99 -13.39
C GLN A 213 -8.38 18.41 -11.98
N ARG A 214 -8.09 17.11 -11.86
CA ARG A 214 -7.88 16.46 -10.55
C ARG A 214 -6.62 16.97 -9.84
N TYR A 215 -5.52 17.16 -10.55
CA TYR A 215 -4.31 17.74 -9.99
C TYR A 215 -4.53 19.20 -9.55
N ASN A 216 -5.30 19.99 -10.31
CA ASN A 216 -5.64 21.35 -9.93
C ASN A 216 -6.52 21.37 -8.66
N GLU A 217 -7.54 20.51 -8.55
CA GLU A 217 -8.35 20.36 -7.33
C GLU A 217 -7.49 20.01 -6.09
N LEU A 218 -6.47 19.16 -6.26
CA LEU A 218 -5.53 18.80 -5.20
C LEU A 218 -4.68 19.98 -4.73
N SER A 219 -4.26 20.87 -5.65
CA SER A 219 -3.43 22.03 -5.33
C SER A 219 -4.09 23.04 -4.38
N TYR A 220 -5.42 23.05 -4.30
CA TYR A 220 -6.18 23.93 -3.41
C TYR A 220 -6.46 23.34 -2.02
N ARG A 221 -6.12 22.07 -1.77
CA ARG A 221 -6.38 21.43 -0.47
C ARG A 221 -5.31 21.80 0.55
N SER A 222 -5.67 22.62 1.54
CA SER A 222 -4.76 23.10 2.60
C SER A 222 -4.24 22.02 3.56
N ILE A 223 -4.92 20.87 3.63
CA ILE A 223 -4.47 19.70 4.40
C ILE A 223 -3.23 19.03 3.78
N ILE A 224 -2.94 19.30 2.50
CA ILE A 224 -1.75 18.80 1.81
C ILE A 224 -0.60 19.79 2.04
N HIS A 225 0.60 19.27 2.28
CA HIS A 225 1.81 20.08 2.42
C HIS A 225 2.05 20.97 1.18
N GLU A 226 2.63 22.15 1.37
CA GLU A 226 2.82 23.13 0.29
C GLU A 226 3.61 22.58 -0.90
N ASP A 227 4.68 21.83 -0.65
CA ASP A 227 5.51 21.20 -1.69
C ASP A 227 4.72 20.19 -2.56
N GLU A 228 3.83 19.42 -1.92
CA GLU A 228 2.98 18.44 -2.60
C GLU A 228 1.87 19.14 -3.41
N ARG A 229 1.33 20.25 -2.89
CA ARG A 229 0.38 21.10 -3.63
C ARG A 229 1.05 21.73 -4.85
N MET A 230 2.31 22.17 -4.71
CA MET A 230 3.08 22.73 -5.81
C MET A 230 3.40 21.67 -6.87
N THR A 231 3.73 20.45 -6.44
CA THR A 231 3.93 19.29 -7.32
C THR A 231 2.64 18.93 -8.08
N ALA A 232 1.49 18.92 -7.39
CA ALA A 232 0.19 18.71 -8.02
C ALA A 232 -0.09 19.80 -9.07
N LEU A 233 0.12 21.08 -8.76
CA LEU A 233 -0.10 22.16 -9.72
C LEU A 233 0.83 22.05 -10.94
N ARG A 234 2.09 21.68 -10.72
CA ARG A 234 3.04 21.41 -11.82
C ARG A 234 2.54 20.28 -12.73
N ASN A 235 2.06 19.18 -12.16
CA ASN A 235 1.52 18.06 -12.93
C ASN A 235 0.23 18.46 -13.67
N ALA A 236 -0.63 19.29 -13.06
CA ALA A 236 -1.79 19.85 -13.74
C ALA A 236 -1.37 20.66 -14.99
N LEU A 237 -0.35 21.50 -14.87
CA LEU A 237 0.15 22.32 -15.97
C LEU A 237 0.71 21.45 -17.09
N ILE A 238 1.55 20.46 -16.76
CA ILE A 238 2.10 19.51 -17.71
C ILE A 238 0.98 18.79 -18.46
N CYS A 239 0.01 18.21 -17.75
CA CYS A 239 -1.15 17.55 -18.35
C CYS A 239 -1.93 18.50 -19.27
N THR A 240 -2.16 19.75 -18.86
CA THR A 240 -2.93 20.70 -19.68
C THR A 240 -2.20 21.09 -20.97
N VAL A 241 -0.86 21.19 -20.93
CA VAL A 241 -0.03 21.44 -22.12
C VAL A 241 -0.02 20.23 -23.05
N LEU A 242 0.10 19.02 -22.50
CA LEU A 242 0.09 17.76 -23.25
C LEU A 242 -1.27 17.43 -23.88
N ALA A 243 -2.36 17.95 -23.31
CA ALA A 243 -3.69 17.75 -23.87
C ALA A 243 -3.82 18.38 -25.27
N SER A 244 -4.28 17.57 -26.24
CA SER A 244 -4.44 17.94 -27.65
C SER A 244 -5.18 19.28 -27.82
N ALA A 245 -4.75 20.08 -28.79
CA ALA A 245 -5.18 21.47 -29.03
C ALA A 245 -6.68 21.71 -29.35
N GLY A 246 -7.57 20.72 -29.17
CA GLY A 246 -8.99 20.81 -29.54
C GLY A 246 -10.01 20.44 -28.47
N LYS A 247 -9.62 19.89 -27.31
CA LYS A 247 -10.57 19.60 -26.21
C LYS A 247 -10.33 20.59 -25.06
N SER A 248 -11.35 21.43 -24.83
CA SER A 248 -11.52 22.41 -23.73
C SER A 248 -10.35 22.49 -22.75
N ARG A 249 -9.33 23.29 -23.07
CA ARG A 249 -8.25 23.65 -22.15
C ARG A 249 -8.73 24.66 -21.10
N GLU A 250 -9.95 24.57 -20.59
CA GLU A 250 -10.57 25.60 -19.72
C GLU A 250 -9.73 25.95 -18.49
N THR A 251 -8.89 25.02 -18.02
CA THR A 251 -7.92 25.25 -16.95
C THR A 251 -6.89 26.34 -17.29
N LEU A 252 -6.39 26.40 -18.52
CA LEU A 252 -5.37 27.39 -18.93
C LEU A 252 -5.93 28.83 -18.96
N PRO A 253 -7.07 29.14 -19.61
CA PRO A 253 -7.69 30.46 -19.50
C PRO A 253 -8.10 30.82 -18.08
N THR A 254 -8.45 29.84 -17.25
CA THR A 254 -8.75 30.09 -15.83
C THR A 254 -7.49 30.55 -15.09
N TRP A 255 -6.34 29.90 -15.30
CA TRP A 255 -5.07 30.34 -14.74
C TRP A 255 -4.60 31.66 -15.32
N ASP A 256 -4.73 31.89 -16.63
CA ASP A 256 -4.39 33.16 -17.26
C ASP A 256 -5.19 34.31 -16.63
N LYS A 257 -6.51 34.14 -16.44
CA LYS A 257 -7.34 35.12 -15.73
C LYS A 257 -6.93 35.31 -14.27
N GLN A 258 -6.57 34.24 -13.56
CA GLN A 258 -6.11 34.34 -12.17
C GLN A 258 -4.78 35.11 -12.07
N ILE A 259 -3.83 34.83 -12.96
CA ILE A 259 -2.55 35.54 -13.04
C ILE A 259 -2.79 37.01 -13.37
N GLN A 260 -3.61 37.31 -14.39
CA GLN A 260 -3.96 38.69 -14.75
C GLN A 260 -4.60 39.45 -13.59
N SER A 261 -5.52 38.82 -12.86
CA SER A 261 -6.16 39.42 -11.69
C SER A 261 -5.14 39.72 -10.57
N LEU A 262 -4.22 38.80 -10.30
CA LEU A 262 -3.14 39.01 -9.33
C LEU A 262 -2.21 40.14 -9.75
N CYS A 263 -1.77 40.17 -11.01
CA CYS A 263 -0.95 41.26 -11.54
C CYS A 263 -1.65 42.61 -11.40
N TYR A 264 -2.96 42.65 -11.68
CA TYR A 264 -3.76 43.87 -11.51
C TYR A 264 -3.83 44.31 -10.04
N GLN A 265 -4.06 43.38 -9.10
CA GLN A 265 -4.08 43.69 -7.67
C GLN A 265 -2.73 44.20 -7.16
N VAL A 266 -1.63 43.58 -7.58
CA VAL A 266 -0.27 44.03 -7.23
C VAL A 266 0.00 45.43 -7.78
N ASN A 267 -0.36 45.69 -9.04
CA ASN A 267 -0.22 47.02 -9.64
C ASN A 267 -1.02 48.07 -8.88
N GLN A 268 -2.25 47.78 -8.46
CA GLN A 268 -3.05 48.70 -7.65
C GLN A 268 -2.43 49.00 -6.28
N ILE A 269 -1.77 48.02 -5.66
CA ILE A 269 -1.04 48.25 -4.39
C ILE A 269 0.14 49.17 -4.65
N ILE A 270 0.93 48.93 -5.71
CA ILE A 270 2.06 49.77 -6.10
C ILE A 270 1.60 51.21 -6.38
N GLU A 271 0.50 51.39 -7.13
CA GLU A 271 -0.07 52.71 -7.40
C GLU A 271 -0.52 53.44 -6.12
N LYS A 272 -1.13 52.73 -5.17
CA LYS A 272 -1.51 53.32 -3.88
C LYS A 272 -0.30 53.74 -3.06
N ILE A 273 0.75 52.91 -3.02
CA ILE A 273 2.01 53.28 -2.35
C ILE A 273 2.61 54.51 -3.04
N ALA A 274 2.58 54.59 -4.38
CA ALA A 274 3.10 55.73 -5.12
C ALA A 274 2.35 57.03 -4.82
N GLN A 275 1.05 56.94 -4.56
CA GLN A 275 0.22 58.09 -4.19
C GLN A 275 0.42 58.52 -2.73
N THR A 276 0.63 57.58 -1.82
CA THR A 276 0.78 57.89 -0.38
C THR A 276 2.21 58.29 -0.01
N GLU A 277 3.22 57.64 -0.59
CA GLU A 277 4.63 57.79 -0.23
C GLU A 277 5.54 57.90 -1.49
N PRO A 278 5.43 59.01 -2.24
CA PRO A 278 6.13 59.18 -3.52
C PRO A 278 7.66 59.25 -3.36
N GLU A 279 8.18 59.83 -2.28
CA GLU A 279 9.63 59.93 -2.03
C GLU A 279 10.25 58.56 -1.72
N TRP A 280 9.51 57.69 -1.03
CA TRP A 280 9.97 56.34 -0.73
C TRP A 280 10.06 55.47 -1.99
N ILE A 281 9.06 55.55 -2.89
CA ILE A 281 9.08 54.82 -4.16
C ILE A 281 10.18 55.31 -5.08
N ALA A 282 10.44 56.62 -5.16
CA ALA A 282 11.52 57.16 -5.97
C ALA A 282 12.88 56.60 -5.52
N LYS A 283 13.10 56.56 -4.20
CA LYS A 283 14.31 55.98 -3.61
C LYS A 283 14.45 54.47 -3.84
N ALA A 284 13.35 53.72 -3.70
CA ALA A 284 13.33 52.28 -3.93
C ALA A 284 13.56 51.90 -5.41
N MET A 285 13.05 52.71 -6.35
CA MET A 285 13.29 52.52 -7.79
C MET A 285 14.75 52.85 -8.17
N ASP A 286 15.34 53.90 -7.57
CA ASP A 286 16.75 54.22 -7.76
C ASP A 286 17.66 53.10 -7.22
N ASP A 287 17.36 52.54 -6.04
CA ASP A 287 18.13 51.42 -5.44
C ASP A 287 18.07 50.13 -6.30
N GLN A 288 16.99 49.90 -7.06
CA GLN A 288 16.89 48.76 -8.00
C GLN A 288 17.66 48.96 -9.31
N MET A 289 17.96 50.20 -9.72
CA MET A 289 18.71 50.49 -10.95
C MET A 289 20.24 50.49 -10.76
N VAL A 290 20.71 50.30 -9.52
CA VAL A 290 22.13 50.29 -9.15
C VAL A 290 22.71 48.87 -9.06
N HIS A 291 21.89 47.83 -9.29
CA HIS A 291 22.30 46.42 -9.42
C HIS A 291 22.03 45.88 -10.82
#